data_AF-A0A8T0FTJ0-F1
#
_entry.id   AF-A0A8T0FTJ0-F1
#
_cell.length_a   1.000
_cell.length_b   1.000
_cell.length_c   1.000
_cell.angle_alpha   90.00
_cell.angle_beta   90.00
_cell.angle_gamma   90.00
#
_symmetry.space_group_name_H-M   'P 1'
#
loop_
_entity.id
_entity.type
_entity.pdbx_description
1 polymer ?
#
loop_
_entity_poly.entity_id
_entity_poly.type
_entity_poly.pdbx_seq_one_letter_code
_entity_poly.pdbx_strand_id
1 'polypeptide(L)' 'MKKDEDWSRFLIDGLHFAPDGAILIYNLLKPILEKKIDPSEMLLPYWRDINHIKPKDNDDVCFKKCPNVTA' A
#
# COMPACT_ATOMS: atom_id res chain seq x y z
N MET A 1 -37.15 9.06 3.87
CA MET A 1 -35.72 8.76 4.07
C MET A 1 -35.59 7.94 5.32
N LYS A 2 -35.16 6.69 5.23
CA LYS A 2 -34.58 6.01 6.40
C LYS A 2 -33.34 5.29 5.95
N LYS A 3 -32.24 5.60 6.61
CA LYS A 3 -31.24 4.64 7.07
C LYS A 3 -30.60 5.28 8.28
N ASP A 4 -31.02 4.84 9.46
CA ASP A 4 -30.16 4.79 10.64
C ASP A 4 -28.97 3.92 10.24
N GLU A 5 -28.00 4.50 9.54
CA GLU A 5 -26.68 3.93 9.48
C GLU A 5 -26.06 4.28 10.82
N ASP A 6 -25.96 3.28 11.69
CA ASP A 6 -25.20 3.42 12.91
C ASP A 6 -23.73 3.67 12.55
N TRP A 7 -23.40 4.95 12.39
CA TRP A 7 -22.06 5.41 12.05
C TRP A 7 -21.10 5.23 13.22
N SER A 8 -21.63 5.10 14.44
CA SER A 8 -20.81 4.94 15.63
C SER A 8 -19.98 3.67 15.58
N ARG A 9 -20.47 2.60 14.93
CA ARG A 9 -19.74 1.33 14.74
C ARG A 9 -18.43 1.48 13.95
N PHE A 10 -18.32 2.54 13.15
CA PHE A 10 -17.11 2.80 12.35
C PHE A 10 -16.05 3.57 13.15
N LEU A 11 -16.35 3.98 14.38
CA LEU A 11 -15.49 4.82 15.22
C LEU A 11 -15.25 4.13 16.57
N ILE A 12 -14.02 4.19 17.09
CA ILE A 12 -13.68 3.59 18.40
C ILE A 12 -14.15 4.49 19.53
N ASP A 13 -13.77 5.76 19.46
CA ASP A 13 -13.96 6.78 20.50
C ASP A 13 -14.77 7.98 19.97
N GLY A 14 -15.45 7.79 18.83
CA GLY A 14 -16.15 8.85 18.11
C GLY A 14 -15.24 9.70 17.19
N LEU A 15 -13.95 9.38 17.08
CA LEU A 15 -13.03 10.05 16.17
C LEU A 15 -12.14 9.08 15.38
N HIS A 16 -11.43 8.18 16.05
CA HIS A 16 -10.55 7.20 15.40
C HIS A 16 -11.36 6.07 14.76
N PHE A 17 -10.92 5.57 13.61
CA PHE A 17 -11.60 4.47 12.94
C PHE A 17 -11.53 3.18 13.75
N ALA A 18 -12.69 2.57 13.94
CA ALA A 18 -12.79 1.16 14.31
C ALA A 18 -12.36 0.28 13.11
N PRO A 19 -12.10 -1.02 13.31
CA PRO A 19 -11.74 -1.92 12.23
C PRO A 19 -12.69 -1.85 11.03
N ASP A 20 -14.01 -1.81 11.28
CA ASP A 20 -15.03 -1.68 10.23
C ASP A 20 -14.91 -0.36 9.45
N GLY A 21 -14.58 0.74 10.15
CA GLY A 21 -14.38 2.06 9.54
C GLY A 21 -13.14 2.08 8.65
N ALA A 22 -12.05 1.47 9.11
CA ALA A 22 -10.83 1.33 8.32
C ALA A 22 -11.06 0.49 7.05
N ILE A 23 -11.80 -0.62 7.15
CA ILE A 23 -12.17 -1.46 6.00
C ILE A 23 -13.03 -0.68 5.00
N LEU A 24 -14.02 0.08 5.49
CA LEU A 24 -14.86 0.92 4.65
C LEU A 24 -14.02 1.92 3.85
N ILE A 25 -13.13 2.65 4.52
CA ILE A 25 -12.26 3.64 3.88
C ILE A 25 -11.32 2.98 2.87
N TYR A 26 -10.72 1.83 3.22
CA TYR A 26 -9.88 1.07 2.28
C TYR A 26 -10.63 0.71 1.00
N ASN A 27 -11.85 0.18 1.11
CA ASN A 27 -12.65 -0.22 -0.06
C ASN A 27 -13.03 0.98 -0.95
N LEU A 28 -13.25 2.15 -0.36
CA LEU A 28 -13.52 3.38 -1.11
C LEU A 28 -12.26 3.93 -1.79
N LEU A 29 -11.10 3.85 -1.14
CA LEU A 29 -9.84 4.40 -1.66
C LEU A 29 -9.18 3.50 -2.70
N LYS A 30 -9.24 2.18 -2.51
CA LYS A 30 -8.59 1.18 -3.37
C LYS A 30 -8.77 1.42 -4.87
N PRO A 31 -10.00 1.55 -5.43
CA PRO A 31 -10.17 1.74 -6.87
C PRO A 31 -9.60 3.07 -7.39
N ILE A 32 -9.55 4.10 -6.53
CA ILE A 32 -8.96 5.40 -6.87
C ILE A 32 -7.43 5.26 -6.94
N LEU A 33 -6.85 4.56 -5.97
CA LEU A 33 -5.42 4.29 -5.92
C LEU A 33 -4.99 3.40 -7.09
N GLU A 34 -5.71 2.32 -7.37
CA GLU A 34 -5.44 1.42 -8.51
C GLU A 34 -5.52 2.13 -9.86
N LYS A 35 -6.35 3.18 -9.99
CA LYS A 35 -6.42 3.99 -11.21
C LYS A 35 -5.28 5.01 -11.34
N LYS A 36 -4.75 5.49 -10.21
CA LYS A 36 -3.76 6.59 -10.18
C LYS A 36 -2.33 6.10 -10.05
N ILE A 37 -2.13 4.94 -9.45
CA ILE A 37 -0.83 4.34 -9.21
C ILE A 37 -0.62 3.33 -10.34
N ASP A 38 0.29 3.64 -11.25
CA ASP A 38 0.79 2.63 -12.18
C ASP A 38 1.31 1.45 -11.37
N PRO A 39 1.17 0.20 -11.84
CA PRO A 39 1.75 -0.95 -11.17
C PRO A 39 3.26 -0.74 -11.03
N SER A 40 3.67 -0.28 -9.85
CA SER A 40 5.07 -0.04 -9.55
C SER A 40 5.74 -1.38 -9.40
N GLU A 41 6.86 -1.57 -10.10
CA GLU A 41 7.74 -2.67 -9.79
C GLU A 41 8.20 -2.56 -8.33
N MET A 42 8.38 -3.71 -7.69
CA MET A 42 8.93 -3.77 -6.34
C MET A 42 10.34 -3.17 -6.38
N LEU A 43 10.58 -2.13 -5.55
CA LEU A 43 11.84 -1.38 -5.55
C LEU A 43 13.06 -2.26 -5.25
N LEU A 44 12.84 -3.32 -4.47
CA LEU A 44 13.86 -4.28 -4.06
C LEU A 44 13.48 -5.68 -4.56
N PRO A 45 14.45 -6.58 -4.79
CA PRO A 45 14.17 -7.97 -5.09
C PRO A 45 13.42 -8.63 -3.94
N TYR A 46 12.72 -9.73 -4.25
CA TYR A 46 12.03 -10.49 -3.21
C TYR A 46 13.08 -11.10 -2.28
N TRP A 47 12.79 -11.16 -0.98
CA TRP A 47 13.80 -11.59 0.01
C TRP A 47 14.35 -13.00 -0.26
N ARG A 48 13.57 -13.89 -0.88
CA ARG A 48 14.03 -15.24 -1.26
C ARG A 48 15.02 -15.24 -2.41
N ASP A 49 15.05 -14.17 -3.19
CA ASP A 49 15.94 -14.00 -4.34
C ASP A 49 17.27 -13.36 -3.92
N ILE A 50 17.40 -12.94 -2.65
CA ILE A 50 18.63 -12.37 -2.11
C ILE A 50 19.60 -13.51 -1.77
N ASN A 51 20.75 -13.51 -2.43
CA ASN A 51 21.85 -14.40 -2.07
C ASN A 51 22.41 -14.03 -0.69
N HIS A 52 22.11 -14.85 0.32
CA HIS A 52 22.54 -14.65 1.71
C HIS A 52 24.06 -14.79 1.91
N ILE A 53 24.78 -15.43 0.99
CA ILE A 53 26.24 -15.59 1.05
C ILE A 53 26.94 -14.37 0.45
N LYS A 54 26.33 -13.75 -0.57
CA LYS A 54 26.83 -12.53 -1.22
C LYS A 54 25.69 -11.54 -1.44
N PRO A 55 25.30 -10.78 -0.40
CA PRO A 55 24.20 -9.83 -0.50
C PRO A 55 24.46 -8.75 -1.56
N LYS A 56 25.72 -8.31 -1.68
CA LYS A 56 26.16 -7.22 -2.56
C LYS A 56 26.01 -7.51 -4.06
N ASP A 57 25.97 -8.78 -4.45
CA ASP A 57 25.76 -9.16 -5.86
C ASP A 57 24.34 -8.76 -6.32
N ASN A 58 23.42 -8.46 -5.40
CA ASN A 58 22.04 -8.02 -5.68
C ASN A 58 21.88 -6.48 -5.67
N ASP A 59 22.90 -5.72 -5.28
CA ASP A 59 22.84 -4.25 -5.19
C ASP A 59 22.76 -3.59 -6.58
N ASP A 60 23.31 -4.25 -7.62
CA ASP A 60 23.30 -3.77 -9.01
C ASP A 60 21.95 -3.92 -9.73
N VAL A 61 21.05 -4.76 -9.20
CA VAL A 61 19.70 -4.97 -9.74
C VAL A 61 18.74 -3.87 -9.30
N CYS A 62 18.96 -3.33 -8.10
CA CYS A 62 18.04 -2.39 -7.45
C CYS A 62 18.03 -1.00 -8.11
N PHE A 63 19.19 -0.47 -8.53
CA PHE A 63 19.29 0.91 -9.03
C PHE A 63 19.10 1.05 -10.55
N LYS A 64 19.20 -0.04 -11.32
CA LYS A 64 19.06 0.02 -12.79
C LYS A 64 17.61 0.01 -13.27
N LYS A 65 16.65 -0.29 -12.38
CA LYS A 65 15.23 -0.45 -12.69
C LYS A 65 14.34 0.75 -12.37
N CYS A 66 14.87 1.83 -11.81
CA CYS A 66 14.13 3.09 -11.69
C CYS A 66 14.33 3.91 -12.97
N PRO A 67 13.38 3.94 -13.93
CA PRO A 67 13.48 4.87 -15.03
C PRO A 67 13.04 6.23 -14.48
N ASN A 68 13.99 7.18 -14.40
CA ASN A 68 13.73 8.60 -14.19
C ASN A 68 13.13 8.99 -12.83
N VAL A 69 13.90 8.86 -11.76
CA VAL A 69 13.82 9.85 -10.67
C VAL A 69 14.74 11.01 -11.05
N THR A 70 14.29 11.86 -11.98
CA THR A 70 14.87 13.19 -12.15
C THR A 70 14.56 14.00 -10.89
N ALA A 71 15.60 14.27 -10.10
CA ALA A 71 15.60 15.36 -9.13
C ALA A 71 15.73 16.70 -9.85
#